data_AF-A0AA37IBD8-F1
#
_entry.id   AF-A0AA37IBD8-F1
#
_cell.length_a   1.000
_cell.length_b   1.000
_cell.length_c   1.000
_cell.angle_alpha   90.00
_cell.angle_beta   90.00
_cell.angle_gamma   90.00
#
_symmetry.space_group_name_H-M   'P 1'
#
loop_
_entity.id
_entity.type
_entity.pdbx_description
1 polymer ?
#
loop_
_entity_poly.entity_id
_entity_poly.type
_entity_poly.pdbx_seq_one_letter_code
_entity_poly.pdbx_strand_id
1 'polypeptide(L)'
;MNNCSLFDRMIGAARDRVKASAQVSMLRRANAEKLRENPSGEGLAANGVPCAAVSFGKFPSSGEGSENQNRDSAKISGSAASLHNKPKTVLAAAAFVALMNLPGSYAATRSTHSGETVESFDPPYFASVSGDALTAIALSPRLLKLDMNPKNSIKSETGDFKPARYSFPDAHVPRSVLRRLPDIYRYDRRRDVPIVSSGGDWIIAEYFAANSHVPTARFRLLGHRVQRQEQLDRAGRTVKIVTVGWARGSDREDDEAPDLSELDEHPAWIRVFTVSRAGIRTLVALAWRRSRFTTAPQTDDVPQDSELAFGAPGGVVKWRTKSEFLKANHIDLAARSLSGR
;
A
#
# COMPACT_ATOMS: atom_id res chain seq x y z
N MET A 1 -24.25 10.91 -42.46
CA MET A 1 -25.17 10.23 -41.51
C MET A 1 -24.45 8.97 -41.01
N ASN A 2 -24.11 8.87 -39.71
CA ASN A 2 -23.82 7.64 -38.94
C ASN A 2 -23.05 7.92 -37.61
N ASN A 3 -23.52 8.88 -36.79
CA ASN A 3 -22.95 9.12 -35.44
C ASN A 3 -23.83 8.60 -34.29
N CYS A 4 -25.02 8.04 -34.56
CA CYS A 4 -25.90 7.55 -33.50
C CYS A 4 -25.54 6.15 -32.96
N SER A 5 -24.76 5.32 -33.69
CA SER A 5 -24.57 3.92 -33.30
C SER A 5 -23.52 3.69 -32.20
N LEU A 6 -22.67 4.67 -31.90
CA LEU A 6 -21.60 4.53 -30.89
C LEU A 6 -22.13 4.81 -29.48
N PHE A 7 -23.05 5.77 -29.36
CA PHE A 7 -23.62 6.19 -28.08
C PHE A 7 -24.55 5.11 -27.49
N ASP A 8 -25.37 4.49 -28.34
CA ASP A 8 -26.26 3.39 -27.92
C ASP A 8 -25.48 2.13 -27.48
N ARG A 9 -24.32 1.86 -28.10
CA ARG A 9 -23.43 0.77 -27.67
C ARG A 9 -22.77 1.05 -26.32
N MET A 10 -22.44 2.30 -26.02
CA MET A 10 -21.89 2.69 -24.71
C MET A 10 -22.93 2.61 -23.59
N ILE A 11 -24.17 3.04 -23.85
CA ILE A 11 -25.26 2.96 -22.87
C ILE A 11 -25.65 1.50 -22.61
N GLY A 12 -25.67 0.65 -23.65
CA GLY A 12 -25.88 -0.80 -23.50
C GLY A 12 -24.85 -1.45 -22.58
N ALA A 13 -23.56 -1.19 -22.84
CA ALA A 13 -22.46 -1.74 -22.03
C ALA A 13 -22.48 -1.25 -20.57
N ALA A 14 -22.92 -0.02 -20.32
CA ALA A 14 -23.09 0.49 -18.96
C ALA A 14 -24.26 -0.19 -18.22
N ARG A 15 -25.38 -0.42 -18.92
CA ARG A 15 -26.57 -1.08 -18.36
C ARG A 15 -26.31 -2.55 -18.01
N ASP A 16 -25.52 -3.24 -18.81
CA ASP A 16 -25.15 -4.64 -18.57
C ASP A 16 -24.17 -4.79 -17.40
N ARG A 17 -23.27 -3.82 -17.18
CA ARG A 17 -22.39 -3.78 -15.99
C ARG A 17 -23.17 -3.59 -14.69
N VAL A 18 -24.22 -2.76 -14.69
CA VAL A 18 -25.08 -2.55 -13.51
C VAL A 18 -25.88 -3.82 -13.19
N LYS A 19 -26.40 -4.52 -14.20
CA LYS A 19 -27.11 -5.80 -14.01
C LYS A 19 -26.19 -6.90 -13.48
N ALA A 20 -24.97 -7.01 -14.00
CA ALA A 20 -23.98 -7.98 -13.51
C ALA A 20 -23.58 -7.72 -12.05
N SER A 21 -23.41 -6.45 -11.66
CA SER A 21 -23.11 -6.06 -10.27
C SER A 21 -24.26 -6.41 -9.31
N ALA A 22 -25.51 -6.26 -9.73
CA ALA A 22 -26.67 -6.63 -8.92
C ALA A 22 -26.79 -8.15 -8.73
N GLN A 23 -26.50 -8.95 -9.76
CA GLN A 23 -26.50 -10.41 -9.66
C GLN A 23 -25.42 -10.95 -8.73
N VAL A 24 -24.20 -10.38 -8.76
CA VAL A 24 -23.11 -10.78 -7.86
C VAL A 24 -23.44 -10.44 -6.39
N SER A 25 -24.09 -9.31 -6.13
CA SER A 25 -24.54 -8.95 -4.78
C SER A 25 -25.64 -9.88 -4.26
N MET A 26 -26.54 -10.37 -5.12
CA MET A 26 -27.57 -11.34 -4.74
C MET A 26 -26.99 -12.73 -4.45
N LEU A 27 -26.02 -13.19 -5.26
CA LEU A 27 -25.32 -14.47 -5.04
C LEU A 27 -24.52 -14.50 -3.75
N ARG A 28 -23.89 -13.38 -3.36
CA ARG A 28 -23.19 -13.27 -2.07
C ARG A 28 -24.15 -13.31 -0.87
N ARG A 29 -25.35 -12.74 -0.99
CA ARG A 29 -26.39 -12.82 0.05
C ARG A 29 -26.94 -14.24 0.20
N ALA A 30 -27.23 -14.92 -0.90
CA ALA A 30 -27.74 -16.29 -0.88
C ALA A 30 -26.75 -17.31 -0.30
N ASN A 31 -25.45 -17.14 -0.55
CA ASN A 31 -24.42 -18.00 0.05
C ASN A 31 -24.19 -17.72 1.54
N ALA A 32 -24.39 -16.48 2.00
CA ALA A 32 -24.29 -16.14 3.42
C ALA A 32 -25.48 -16.67 4.24
N GLU A 33 -26.67 -16.78 3.64
CA GLU A 33 -27.84 -17.40 4.28
C GLU A 33 -27.72 -18.92 4.35
N LYS A 34 -27.20 -19.59 3.31
CA LYS A 34 -26.97 -21.05 3.31
C LYS A 34 -25.97 -21.53 4.38
N LEU A 35 -25.02 -20.69 4.79
CA LEU A 35 -24.06 -21.00 5.86
C LEU A 35 -24.65 -20.83 7.27
N ARG A 36 -25.80 -20.17 7.42
CA ARG A 36 -26.51 -20.03 8.70
C ARG A 36 -27.44 -21.18 9.02
N GLU A 37 -27.83 -21.99 8.04
CA GLU A 37 -28.88 -23.02 8.20
C GLU A 37 -28.37 -24.41 8.60
N ASN A 38 -27.05 -24.67 8.70
CA ASN A 38 -26.54 -25.98 9.13
C ASN A 38 -25.29 -25.88 10.03
N PRO A 39 -25.43 -25.82 11.36
CA PRO A 39 -24.29 -25.81 12.29
C PRO A 39 -23.90 -27.21 12.83
N SER A 40 -24.45 -28.31 12.32
CA SER A 40 -24.13 -29.66 12.84
C SER A 40 -23.97 -30.70 11.73
N GLY A 41 -22.77 -31.28 11.63
CA GLY A 41 -22.48 -32.39 10.73
C GLY A 41 -21.20 -33.10 11.13
N GLU A 42 -21.36 -34.04 12.07
CA GLU A 42 -20.37 -35.06 12.43
C GLU A 42 -20.03 -35.97 11.24
N GLY A 43 -18.80 -36.51 11.26
CA GLY A 43 -18.50 -37.87 10.83
C GLY A 43 -18.18 -38.10 9.35
N LEU A 44 -16.92 -38.42 9.07
CA LEU A 44 -16.52 -39.67 8.42
C LEU A 44 -14.98 -39.83 8.42
N ALA A 45 -14.52 -40.78 9.22
CA ALA A 45 -13.25 -41.49 9.07
C ALA A 45 -13.29 -42.32 7.75
N ALA A 46 -12.26 -42.94 7.19
CA ALA A 46 -10.85 -43.17 7.45
C ALA A 46 -10.25 -43.57 6.07
N ASN A 47 -8.95 -43.41 5.87
CA ASN A 47 -8.10 -44.38 5.15
C ASN A 47 -6.64 -43.97 5.33
N GLY A 48 -5.92 -44.77 6.11
CA GLY A 48 -4.51 -44.57 6.42
C GLY A 48 -3.58 -45.32 5.47
N VAL A 49 -2.32 -44.85 5.42
CA VAL A 49 -1.10 -45.64 5.19
C VAL A 49 0.04 -44.90 5.93
N PRO A 50 0.98 -45.60 6.59
CA PRO A 50 1.84 -45.02 7.63
C PRO A 50 3.20 -44.55 7.09
N CYS A 51 3.82 -43.59 7.79
CA CYS A 51 5.26 -43.34 7.68
C CYS A 51 5.87 -43.03 9.04
N ALA A 52 6.64 -44.01 9.51
CA ALA A 52 7.84 -43.97 10.33
C ALA A 52 8.01 -42.80 11.34
N ALA A 53 7.90 -43.18 12.61
CA ALA A 53 8.47 -42.46 13.74
C ALA A 53 10.01 -42.53 13.70
N VAL A 54 10.67 -41.37 13.79
CA VAL A 54 12.06 -41.27 14.25
C VAL A 54 12.03 -40.54 15.58
N SER A 55 12.34 -41.28 16.64
CA SER A 55 12.56 -40.82 17.99
C SER A 55 13.97 -40.24 18.12
N PHE A 56 14.11 -39.08 18.77
CA PHE A 56 15.36 -38.71 19.41
C PHE A 56 15.10 -38.06 20.76
N GLY A 57 15.51 -38.79 21.80
CA GLY A 57 16.50 -38.30 22.76
C GLY A 57 16.10 -37.15 23.67
N LYS A 58 15.53 -37.52 24.81
CA LYS A 58 15.46 -36.72 26.04
C LYS A 58 16.77 -36.92 26.83
N PHE A 59 17.45 -35.86 27.24
CA PHE A 59 18.43 -35.84 28.35
C PHE A 59 18.56 -34.40 28.90
N PRO A 60 19.06 -34.20 30.14
CA PRO A 60 18.44 -33.30 31.10
C PRO A 60 19.41 -32.25 31.68
N SER A 61 18.83 -31.34 32.48
CA SER A 61 19.33 -30.84 33.77
C SER A 61 20.59 -29.96 33.87
N SER A 62 20.44 -28.96 34.76
CA SER A 62 21.43 -28.23 35.57
C SER A 62 22.31 -27.18 34.86
N GLY A 63 22.56 -26.00 35.43
CA GLY A 63 22.22 -25.48 36.75
C GLY A 63 22.67 -24.01 36.88
N GLU A 64 22.04 -23.35 37.85
CA GLU A 64 22.61 -22.37 38.80
C GLU A 64 23.30 -21.08 38.32
N GLY A 65 22.72 -19.95 38.76
CA GLY A 65 23.36 -19.06 39.74
C GLY A 65 24.39 -18.03 39.25
N SER A 66 24.00 -16.75 39.25
CA SER A 66 24.77 -15.75 40.00
C SER A 66 23.95 -14.48 40.27
N GLU A 67 23.74 -14.21 41.56
CA GLU A 67 23.56 -12.89 42.16
C GLU A 67 24.77 -11.98 41.92
N ASN A 68 24.52 -10.68 41.72
CA ASN A 68 25.14 -9.55 42.44
C ASN A 68 24.58 -8.24 41.85
N GLN A 69 23.75 -7.51 42.58
CA GLN A 69 24.07 -6.49 43.61
C GLN A 69 24.78 -5.23 43.09
N ASN A 70 24.20 -4.09 43.49
CA ASN A 70 24.85 -2.79 43.74
C ASN A 70 25.28 -2.01 42.47
N ARG A 71 24.96 -0.72 42.28
CA ARG A 71 24.94 0.41 43.23
C ARG A 71 24.36 1.68 42.57
N ASP A 72 23.89 2.59 43.44
CA ASP A 72 24.03 4.05 43.38
C ASP A 72 23.31 4.87 42.30
N SER A 73 22.09 5.28 42.65
CA SER A 73 21.74 6.66 43.02
C SER A 73 22.77 7.76 42.70
N ALA A 74 22.43 8.62 41.73
CA ALA A 74 22.91 10.00 41.72
C ALA A 74 21.73 10.95 41.44
N LYS A 75 21.31 11.63 42.52
CA LYS A 75 20.55 12.88 42.50
C LYS A 75 21.36 13.93 41.75
N ILE A 76 20.74 14.63 40.80
CA ILE A 76 21.07 16.03 40.55
C ILE A 76 19.77 16.83 40.64
N SER A 77 19.70 17.62 41.70
CA SER A 77 18.76 18.69 41.95
C SER A 77 19.31 20.01 41.41
N GLY A 78 18.41 20.89 40.99
CA GLY A 78 18.67 22.32 40.77
C GLY A 78 18.30 22.73 39.35
N SER A 79 17.64 23.85 39.08
CA SER A 79 17.09 24.90 39.93
C SER A 79 16.10 25.67 39.07
N ALA A 80 15.16 26.32 39.74
CA ALA A 80 14.13 27.20 39.20
C ALA A 80 14.69 28.44 38.48
N ALA A 81 13.83 29.02 37.63
CA ALA A 81 13.66 30.43 37.23
C ALA A 81 13.37 30.51 35.73
N SER A 82 12.60 31.44 35.17
CA SER A 82 11.64 32.43 35.66
C SER A 82 11.23 33.21 34.40
N LEU A 83 9.99 33.73 34.40
CA LEU A 83 9.53 34.94 33.70
C LEU A 83 9.50 34.99 32.16
N HIS A 84 8.26 35.14 31.69
CA HIS A 84 7.78 36.22 30.82
C HIS A 84 8.78 36.92 29.89
N ASN A 85 8.49 36.88 28.59
CA ASN A 85 7.97 38.08 27.93
C ASN A 85 7.35 37.79 26.55
N LYS A 86 6.22 38.47 26.32
CA LYS A 86 5.50 38.56 25.05
C LYS A 86 6.30 39.39 24.04
N PRO A 87 6.22 39.12 22.73
CA PRO A 87 6.35 40.17 21.73
C PRO A 87 4.97 40.67 21.31
N LYS A 88 4.79 41.99 21.43
CA LYS A 88 3.69 42.75 20.86
C LYS A 88 3.86 42.84 19.34
N THR A 89 2.72 42.78 18.68
CA THR A 89 2.38 43.20 17.34
C THR A 89 3.08 44.49 16.91
N VAL A 90 3.63 44.50 15.70
CA VAL A 90 3.79 45.73 14.88
C VAL A 90 3.26 45.41 13.48
N LEU A 91 2.14 46.04 13.16
CA LEU A 91 1.70 46.26 11.78
C LEU A 91 2.73 47.16 11.07
N ALA A 92 3.12 46.79 9.86
CA ALA A 92 3.59 47.75 8.88
C ALA A 92 3.00 47.37 7.52
N ALA A 93 1.94 48.08 7.16
CA ALA A 93 1.49 48.23 5.79
C ALA A 93 2.40 49.29 5.13
N ALA A 94 2.96 48.98 3.96
CA ALA A 94 3.40 49.99 3.02
C ALA A 94 3.36 49.41 1.61
N ALA A 95 2.45 49.94 0.82
CA ALA A 95 2.37 49.76 -0.61
C ALA A 95 3.50 50.55 -1.29
N PHE A 96 4.08 49.98 -2.35
CA PHE A 96 4.74 50.76 -3.40
C PHE A 96 4.26 50.27 -4.77
N VAL A 97 3.82 51.25 -5.55
CA VAL A 97 3.35 51.16 -6.92
C VAL A 97 4.52 51.46 -7.88
N ALA A 98 4.39 50.94 -9.10
CA ALA A 98 5.04 51.32 -10.38
C ALA A 98 6.12 50.32 -10.87
N LEU A 99 5.84 49.44 -11.85
CA LEU A 99 5.75 49.64 -13.32
C LEU A 99 7.05 50.16 -13.95
N MET A 100 7.75 49.32 -14.72
CA MET A 100 8.00 49.47 -16.17
C MET A 100 9.12 48.53 -16.64
N ASN A 101 8.76 47.71 -17.65
CA ASN A 101 9.54 47.28 -18.82
C ASN A 101 11.01 46.81 -18.67
N LEU A 102 11.26 45.56 -19.09
CA LEU A 102 12.12 45.25 -20.24
C LEU A 102 11.74 43.85 -20.82
N PRO A 103 12.03 43.62 -22.11
CA PRO A 103 11.49 42.55 -22.95
C PRO A 103 12.32 41.27 -22.86
N GLY A 104 11.76 40.17 -23.35
CA GLY A 104 12.51 38.93 -23.56
C GLY A 104 11.89 37.72 -22.90
N SER A 105 10.56 37.58 -22.95
CA SER A 105 9.97 36.25 -22.86
C SER A 105 10.38 35.50 -24.12
N TYR A 106 11.50 34.76 -24.03
CA TYR A 106 11.66 33.56 -24.82
C TYR A 106 10.40 32.75 -24.58
N ALA A 107 9.52 32.75 -25.58
CA ALA A 107 8.57 31.68 -25.75
C ALA A 107 9.43 30.42 -25.85
N ALA A 108 9.67 29.76 -24.72
CA ALA A 108 10.00 28.36 -24.72
C ALA A 108 8.83 27.72 -25.45
N THR A 109 9.03 27.46 -26.73
CA THR A 109 8.33 26.44 -27.48
C THR A 109 8.52 25.17 -26.67
N ARG A 110 7.64 24.99 -25.69
CA ARG A 110 7.35 23.69 -25.11
C ARG A 110 6.74 22.95 -26.27
N SER A 111 7.62 22.37 -27.10
CA SER A 111 7.27 21.41 -28.12
C SER A 111 6.36 20.43 -27.40
N THR A 112 5.07 20.55 -27.68
CA THR A 112 4.08 19.55 -27.33
C THR A 112 4.49 18.34 -28.14
N HIS A 113 5.43 17.57 -27.61
CA HIS A 113 5.84 16.31 -28.18
C HIS A 113 4.55 15.49 -28.22
N SER A 114 3.99 15.34 -29.42
CA SER A 114 2.82 14.52 -29.65
C SER A 114 3.20 13.12 -29.21
N GLY A 115 2.61 12.64 -28.11
CA GLY A 115 2.81 11.27 -27.67
C GLY A 115 2.36 10.31 -28.76
N GLU A 116 3.25 9.42 -29.18
CA GLU A 116 2.95 8.34 -30.12
C GLU A 116 2.57 7.08 -29.35
N THR A 117 1.58 6.35 -29.82
CA THR A 117 1.25 5.02 -29.31
C THR A 117 1.77 3.96 -30.28
N VAL A 118 2.52 3.00 -29.76
CA VAL A 118 3.05 1.85 -30.50
C VAL A 118 2.36 0.59 -30.00
N GLU A 119 1.83 -0.21 -30.91
CA GLU A 119 1.20 -1.50 -30.61
C GLU A 119 2.02 -2.64 -31.23
N SER A 120 2.02 -3.78 -30.55
CA SER A 120 2.55 -5.04 -31.07
C SER A 120 1.56 -6.16 -30.75
N PHE A 121 1.44 -7.12 -31.65
CA PHE A 121 0.61 -8.31 -31.46
C PHE A 121 1.42 -9.53 -31.02
N ASP A 122 2.74 -9.54 -31.24
CA ASP A 122 3.63 -10.64 -30.87
C ASP A 122 5.03 -10.15 -30.40
N PRO A 123 5.31 -10.12 -29.09
CA PRO A 123 4.35 -10.31 -28.00
C PRO A 123 3.35 -9.13 -27.91
N PRO A 124 2.15 -9.33 -27.33
CA PRO A 124 1.12 -8.30 -27.25
C PRO A 124 1.48 -7.20 -26.24
N TYR A 125 1.52 -5.94 -26.69
CA TYR A 125 1.68 -4.76 -25.82
C TYR A 125 1.15 -3.47 -26.47
N PHE A 126 0.89 -2.48 -25.61
CA PHE A 126 0.63 -1.08 -25.99
C PHE A 126 1.64 -0.16 -25.28
N ALA A 127 2.41 0.62 -26.03
CA ALA A 127 3.44 1.49 -25.51
C ALA A 127 3.16 2.96 -25.85
N SER A 128 3.48 3.86 -24.94
CA SER A 128 3.44 5.31 -25.14
C SER A 128 4.86 5.84 -25.24
N VAL A 129 5.15 6.56 -26.31
CA VAL A 129 6.48 7.09 -26.64
C VAL A 129 6.38 8.62 -26.81
N SER A 130 7.37 9.35 -26.30
CA SER A 130 7.50 10.79 -26.49
C SER A 130 8.86 11.05 -27.13
N GLY A 131 8.88 11.34 -28.44
CA GLY A 131 10.12 11.44 -29.21
C GLY A 131 10.83 10.08 -29.29
N ASP A 132 12.04 9.99 -28.76
CA ASP A 132 12.83 8.75 -28.68
C ASP A 132 12.63 8.00 -27.36
N ALA A 133 11.87 8.54 -26.41
CA ALA A 133 11.72 8.01 -25.06
C ALA A 133 10.42 7.19 -24.90
N LEU A 134 10.54 5.94 -24.48
CA LEU A 134 9.45 5.12 -23.97
C LEU A 134 9.02 5.65 -22.59
N THR A 135 7.77 6.09 -22.48
CA THR A 135 7.22 6.67 -21.23
C THR A 135 6.38 5.67 -20.45
N ALA A 136 5.69 4.77 -21.15
CA ALA A 136 4.92 3.70 -20.53
C ALA A 136 4.74 2.51 -21.49
N ILE A 137 4.50 1.33 -20.94
CA ILE A 137 4.13 0.12 -21.69
C ILE A 137 3.15 -0.72 -20.88
N ALA A 138 2.01 -1.07 -21.48
CA ALA A 138 1.04 -2.00 -20.95
C ALA A 138 1.22 -3.36 -21.62
N LEU A 139 1.48 -4.41 -20.83
CA LEU A 139 1.74 -5.75 -21.32
C LEU A 139 1.28 -6.80 -20.30
N SER A 140 1.10 -8.05 -20.73
CA SER A 140 0.81 -9.14 -19.79
C SER A 140 1.94 -9.25 -18.75
N PRO A 141 1.65 -9.27 -17.44
CA PRO A 141 2.70 -9.32 -16.42
C PRO A 141 3.64 -10.53 -16.57
N ARG A 142 3.15 -11.62 -17.19
CA ARG A 142 3.93 -12.84 -17.46
C ARG A 142 5.03 -12.66 -18.51
N LEU A 143 4.98 -11.61 -19.35
CA LEU A 143 6.03 -11.31 -20.33
C LEU A 143 7.30 -10.78 -19.66
N LEU A 144 7.17 -10.07 -18.53
CA LEU A 144 8.29 -9.66 -17.68
C LEU A 144 8.44 -10.61 -16.49
N LYS A 145 8.91 -11.83 -16.78
CA LYS A 145 9.02 -12.96 -15.84
C LYS A 145 9.83 -12.66 -14.58
N LEU A 146 10.82 -11.77 -14.65
CA LEU A 146 11.65 -11.45 -13.48
C LEU A 146 10.88 -10.57 -12.48
N ASP A 147 9.94 -9.76 -12.95
CA ASP A 147 9.09 -8.96 -12.07
C ASP A 147 7.88 -9.77 -11.58
N MET A 148 7.37 -10.71 -12.38
CA MET A 148 6.27 -11.62 -12.02
C MET A 148 6.79 -13.04 -11.74
N ASN A 149 7.64 -13.16 -10.71
CA ASN A 149 8.20 -14.43 -10.24
C ASN A 149 7.52 -14.88 -8.93
N PRO A 150 7.71 -16.11 -8.43
CA PRO A 150 7.05 -16.60 -7.20
C PRO A 150 7.26 -15.75 -5.93
N LYS A 151 8.33 -14.95 -5.86
CA LYS A 151 8.60 -14.02 -4.74
C LYS A 151 7.87 -12.69 -4.88
N ASN A 152 7.54 -12.29 -6.10
CA ASN A 152 6.86 -11.04 -6.43
C ASN A 152 5.46 -11.25 -7.03
N SER A 153 4.97 -12.49 -7.00
CA SER A 153 3.70 -12.85 -7.60
C SER A 153 2.59 -12.24 -6.76
N ILE A 154 1.89 -11.30 -7.35
CA ILE A 154 0.61 -10.86 -6.86
C ILE A 154 -0.36 -12.01 -7.10
N LYS A 155 -1.11 -12.47 -6.08
CA LYS A 155 -2.14 -13.49 -6.33
C LYS A 155 -3.23 -12.87 -7.19
N SER A 156 -3.56 -13.48 -8.33
CA SER A 156 -4.77 -13.11 -9.06
C SER A 156 -5.96 -13.76 -8.35
N GLU A 157 -6.95 -12.97 -7.96
CA GLU A 157 -8.19 -13.46 -7.37
C GLU A 157 -9.04 -14.27 -8.36
N THR A 158 -8.88 -14.03 -9.67
CA THR A 158 -9.68 -14.66 -10.74
C THR A 158 -8.85 -15.57 -11.66
N GLY A 159 -7.58 -15.82 -11.35
CA GLY A 159 -6.65 -16.60 -12.19
C GLY A 159 -6.06 -15.83 -13.39
N ASP A 160 -6.74 -14.79 -13.86
CA ASP A 160 -6.30 -13.92 -14.95
C ASP A 160 -5.77 -12.57 -14.45
N PHE A 161 -4.72 -12.06 -15.08
CA PHE A 161 -4.24 -10.70 -14.86
C PHE A 161 -4.63 -9.82 -16.03
N LYS A 162 -5.23 -8.66 -15.74
CA LYS A 162 -5.22 -7.54 -16.68
C LYS A 162 -3.76 -7.17 -17.00
N PRO A 163 -3.48 -6.61 -18.19
CA PRO A 163 -2.15 -6.08 -18.50
C PRO A 163 -1.63 -5.18 -17.38
N ALA A 164 -0.40 -5.41 -16.95
CA ALA A 164 0.30 -4.50 -16.05
C ALA A 164 0.80 -3.32 -16.85
N ARG A 165 0.70 -2.12 -16.26
CA ARG A 165 1.28 -0.91 -16.81
C ARG A 165 2.65 -0.69 -16.18
N TYR A 166 3.67 -0.59 -17.00
CA TYR A 166 4.99 -0.13 -16.61
C TYR A 166 5.14 1.34 -17.02
N SER A 167 5.74 2.14 -16.16
CA SER A 167 6.08 3.54 -16.41
C SER A 167 7.48 3.85 -15.89
N PHE A 168 8.09 4.88 -16.44
CA PHE A 168 9.51 5.20 -16.22
C PHE A 168 9.66 6.62 -15.66
N PRO A 169 9.32 6.85 -14.37
CA PRO A 169 9.17 8.19 -13.81
C PRO A 169 10.48 9.00 -13.75
N ASP A 170 11.60 8.34 -13.46
CA ASP A 170 12.91 8.99 -13.27
C ASP A 170 13.98 8.44 -14.26
N ALA A 171 13.57 7.89 -15.41
CA ALA A 171 14.49 7.30 -16.39
C ALA A 171 14.16 7.72 -17.85
N HIS A 172 15.18 8.09 -18.62
CA HIS A 172 15.09 8.14 -20.09
C HIS A 172 15.27 6.72 -20.62
N VAL A 173 14.18 6.12 -21.07
CA VAL A 173 14.18 4.76 -21.63
C VAL A 173 14.07 4.87 -23.14
N PRO A 174 15.06 4.42 -23.92
CA PRO A 174 15.02 4.57 -25.36
C PRO A 174 13.95 3.66 -25.97
N ARG A 175 13.27 4.14 -27.01
CA ARG A 175 12.27 3.38 -27.79
C ARG A 175 12.80 2.05 -28.30
N SER A 176 14.12 1.93 -28.53
CA SER A 176 14.77 0.69 -28.95
C SER A 176 14.53 -0.48 -28.00
N VAL A 177 14.20 -0.22 -26.72
CA VAL A 177 13.79 -1.24 -25.74
C VAL A 177 12.58 -2.05 -26.22
N LEU A 178 11.67 -1.47 -27.02
CA LEU A 178 10.53 -2.19 -27.58
C LEU A 178 10.93 -3.34 -28.52
N ARG A 179 12.15 -3.32 -29.09
CA ARG A 179 12.70 -4.40 -29.93
C ARG A 179 13.16 -5.60 -29.08
N ARG A 180 13.47 -5.39 -27.81
CA ARG A 180 13.95 -6.41 -26.88
C ARG A 180 13.43 -6.09 -25.47
N LEU A 181 12.17 -6.44 -25.20
CA LEU A 181 11.48 -6.13 -23.94
C LEU A 181 12.27 -6.42 -22.65
N PRO A 182 13.09 -7.49 -22.55
CA PRO A 182 13.93 -7.70 -21.36
C PRO A 182 14.89 -6.54 -21.02
N ASP A 183 15.21 -5.65 -21.97
CA ASP A 183 16.02 -4.46 -21.71
C ASP A 183 15.34 -3.46 -20.77
N ILE A 184 14.02 -3.55 -20.57
CA ILE A 184 13.28 -2.78 -19.56
C ILE A 184 13.91 -2.92 -18.18
N TYR A 185 14.48 -4.08 -17.84
CA TYR A 185 15.07 -4.31 -16.52
C TYR A 185 16.28 -3.43 -16.21
N ARG A 186 16.91 -2.83 -17.23
CA ARG A 186 18.06 -1.93 -17.04
C ARG A 186 17.68 -0.56 -16.48
N TYR A 187 16.38 -0.28 -16.38
CA TYR A 187 15.85 1.02 -15.99
C TYR A 187 14.99 0.92 -14.73
N ASP A 188 14.99 2.03 -14.00
CA ASP A 188 14.02 2.29 -12.94
C ASP A 188 12.62 2.26 -13.54
N ARG A 189 11.72 1.48 -12.91
CA ARG A 189 10.38 1.27 -13.45
C ARG A 189 9.36 1.13 -12.33
N ARG A 190 8.24 1.78 -12.52
CA ARG A 190 7.03 1.58 -11.73
C ARG A 190 6.12 0.60 -12.46
N ARG A 191 5.62 -0.41 -11.75
CA ARG A 191 4.64 -1.38 -12.23
C ARG A 191 3.32 -1.18 -11.51
N ASP A 192 2.25 -0.97 -12.25
CA ASP A 192 0.89 -0.91 -11.75
C ASP A 192 0.09 -2.12 -12.26
N VAL A 193 -0.40 -2.94 -11.33
CA VAL A 193 -1.18 -4.15 -11.62
C VAL A 193 -2.62 -3.95 -11.13
N PRO A 194 -3.61 -3.89 -12.02
CA PRO A 194 -5.02 -3.78 -11.64
C PRO A 194 -5.53 -5.03 -10.92
N ILE A 195 -6.31 -4.84 -9.84
CA ILE A 195 -7.00 -5.93 -9.15
C ILE A 195 -8.39 -6.10 -9.79
N VAL A 196 -8.64 -7.27 -10.38
CA VAL A 196 -9.74 -7.50 -11.34
C VAL A 196 -11.11 -7.68 -10.68
N SER A 197 -11.13 -8.09 -9.41
CA SER A 197 -12.33 -8.52 -8.67
C SER A 197 -13.07 -7.42 -7.90
N SER A 198 -12.47 -6.24 -7.75
CA SER A 198 -13.06 -5.13 -7.00
C SER A 198 -13.74 -4.14 -7.94
N GLY A 199 -14.99 -3.77 -7.66
CA GLY A 199 -15.74 -2.73 -8.39
C GLY A 199 -15.20 -1.30 -8.24
N GLY A 200 -13.90 -1.13 -7.99
CA GLY A 200 -13.21 0.16 -7.87
C GLY A 200 -11.80 0.10 -8.47
N ASP A 201 -11.17 1.26 -8.62
CA ASP A 201 -9.84 1.44 -9.24
C ASP A 201 -8.69 0.99 -8.34
N TRP A 202 -8.72 -0.27 -7.91
CA TRP A 202 -7.68 -0.87 -7.10
C TRP A 202 -6.49 -1.29 -7.93
N ILE A 203 -5.31 -0.87 -7.51
CA ILE A 203 -4.04 -1.28 -8.11
C ILE A 203 -3.04 -1.70 -7.04
N ILE A 204 -2.20 -2.67 -7.38
CA ILE A 204 -0.93 -2.87 -6.70
C ILE A 204 0.12 -2.13 -7.49
N ALA A 205 0.71 -1.13 -6.86
CA ALA A 205 1.76 -0.30 -7.45
C ALA A 205 3.10 -0.65 -6.78
N GLU A 206 4.10 -0.87 -7.61
CA GLU A 206 5.43 -1.29 -7.19
C GLU A 206 6.50 -0.47 -7.89
N TYR A 207 7.61 -0.21 -7.20
CA TYR A 207 8.77 0.42 -7.80
C TYR A 207 9.97 -0.51 -7.78
N PHE A 208 10.61 -0.66 -8.93
CA PHE A 208 11.81 -1.46 -9.12
C PHE A 208 12.94 -0.54 -9.57
N ALA A 209 14.05 -0.59 -8.82
CA ALA A 209 15.29 0.02 -9.28
C ALA A 209 15.85 -0.72 -10.51
N ALA A 210 16.66 -0.02 -11.29
CA ALA A 210 17.42 -0.53 -12.41
C ALA A 210 18.23 -1.76 -12.00
N ASN A 211 18.15 -2.81 -12.81
CA ASN A 211 18.78 -4.11 -12.60
C ASN A 211 18.32 -4.85 -11.33
N SER A 212 17.31 -4.34 -10.60
CA SER A 212 16.65 -5.05 -9.51
C SER A 212 15.38 -5.73 -10.01
N HIS A 213 15.14 -6.93 -9.49
CA HIS A 213 13.88 -7.66 -9.66
C HIS A 213 13.09 -7.74 -8.35
N VAL A 214 13.57 -7.10 -7.29
CA VAL A 214 12.84 -6.98 -6.02
C VAL A 214 12.34 -5.54 -5.93
N PRO A 215 11.03 -5.32 -5.71
CA PRO A 215 10.54 -3.96 -5.57
C PRO A 215 11.08 -3.34 -4.28
N THR A 216 11.50 -2.08 -4.33
CA THR A 216 11.92 -1.34 -3.13
C THR A 216 10.73 -0.74 -2.39
N ALA A 217 9.60 -0.58 -3.08
CA ALA A 217 8.34 -0.15 -2.51
C ALA A 217 7.17 -0.90 -3.16
N ARG A 218 6.17 -1.27 -2.35
CA ARG A 218 4.93 -1.88 -2.80
C ARG A 218 3.74 -1.27 -2.05
N PHE A 219 2.72 -0.87 -2.79
CA PHE A 219 1.51 -0.29 -2.25
C PHE A 219 0.27 -0.95 -2.86
N ARG A 220 -0.79 -1.06 -2.06
CA ARG A 220 -2.15 -1.24 -2.54
C ARG A 220 -2.83 0.12 -2.53
N LEU A 221 -3.26 0.58 -3.69
CA LEU A 221 -3.89 1.88 -3.87
C LEU A 221 -5.35 1.70 -4.28
N LEU A 222 -6.20 2.59 -3.78
CA LEU A 222 -7.56 2.81 -4.30
C LEU A 222 -7.59 4.20 -4.92
N GLY A 223 -7.63 4.27 -6.24
CA GLY A 223 -7.37 5.52 -6.96
C GLY A 223 -5.97 6.06 -6.61
N HIS A 224 -5.90 7.25 -6.00
CA HIS A 224 -4.66 7.88 -5.56
C HIS A 224 -4.35 7.70 -4.06
N ARG A 225 -5.19 6.95 -3.32
CA ARG A 225 -5.07 6.81 -1.87
C ARG A 225 -4.35 5.52 -1.49
N VAL A 226 -3.40 5.60 -0.57
CA VAL A 226 -2.74 4.44 0.02
C VAL A 226 -3.69 3.74 0.97
N GLN A 227 -3.93 2.46 0.73
CA GLN A 227 -4.72 1.57 1.58
C GLN A 227 -3.81 0.56 2.31
N ARG A 228 -2.72 0.17 1.66
CA ARG A 228 -1.67 -0.65 2.27
C ARG A 228 -0.30 -0.28 1.70
N GLN A 229 0.71 -0.29 2.55
CA GLN A 229 2.11 -0.21 2.18
C GLN A 229 2.84 -1.44 2.72
N GLU A 230 3.69 -2.04 1.90
CA GLU A 230 4.55 -3.15 2.29
C GLU A 230 6.02 -2.73 2.19
N GLN A 231 6.79 -3.02 3.24
CA GLN A 231 8.25 -2.90 3.23
C GLN A 231 8.82 -4.30 3.02
N LEU A 232 9.68 -4.43 2.01
CA LEU A 232 10.30 -5.69 1.63
C LEU A 232 11.77 -5.71 2.08
N ASP A 233 12.27 -6.88 2.44
CA ASP A 233 13.71 -7.09 2.61
C ASP A 233 14.44 -7.24 1.27
N ARG A 234 15.77 -7.39 1.30
CA ARG A 234 16.59 -7.58 0.10
C ARG A 234 16.24 -8.83 -0.71
N ALA A 235 15.55 -9.80 -0.11
CA ALA A 235 15.11 -11.03 -0.77
C ALA A 235 13.68 -10.90 -1.34
N GLY A 236 13.03 -9.74 -1.17
CA GLY A 236 11.65 -9.47 -1.59
C GLY A 236 10.59 -9.97 -0.63
N ARG A 237 10.96 -10.37 0.60
CA ARG A 237 10.01 -10.81 1.61
C ARG A 237 9.44 -9.62 2.36
N THR A 238 8.13 -9.59 2.55
CA THR A 238 7.47 -8.57 3.36
C THR A 238 7.91 -8.69 4.81
N VAL A 239 8.49 -7.61 5.36
CA VAL A 239 8.95 -7.52 6.76
C VAL A 239 8.12 -6.54 7.59
N LYS A 240 7.40 -5.63 6.92
CA LYS A 240 6.45 -4.72 7.57
C LYS A 240 5.25 -4.48 6.65
N ILE A 241 4.07 -4.44 7.24
CA ILE A 241 2.81 -4.08 6.58
C ILE A 241 2.23 -2.87 7.31
N VAL A 242 1.82 -1.87 6.56
CA VAL A 242 1.08 -0.71 7.08
C VAL A 242 -0.27 -0.73 6.39
N THR A 243 -1.34 -0.85 7.16
CA THR A 243 -2.71 -0.72 6.66
C THR A 243 -3.25 0.66 7.03
N VAL A 244 -3.95 1.29 6.09
CA VAL A 244 -4.55 2.62 6.22
C VAL A 244 -6.04 2.48 5.94
N GLY A 245 -6.88 2.97 6.84
CA GLY A 245 -8.32 2.74 6.83
C GLY A 245 -8.80 2.40 8.23
N TRP A 246 -9.99 2.87 8.57
CA TRP A 246 -10.61 2.57 9.86
C TRP A 246 -10.83 1.07 10.02
N ALA A 247 -10.38 0.52 11.14
CA ALA A 247 -10.75 -0.80 11.59
C ALA A 247 -11.09 -0.83 13.08
N ARG A 248 -12.08 -1.64 13.42
CA ARG A 248 -12.48 -2.01 14.78
C ARG A 248 -11.77 -3.31 15.19
N GLY A 249 -11.73 -3.63 16.48
CA GLY A 249 -11.15 -4.90 16.95
C GLY A 249 -11.89 -6.13 16.41
N SER A 250 -13.17 -6.01 16.10
CA SER A 250 -13.99 -7.03 15.44
C SER A 250 -13.73 -7.22 13.94
N ASP A 251 -12.99 -6.32 13.28
CA ASP A 251 -12.80 -6.37 11.83
C ASP A 251 -11.71 -7.40 11.47
N ARG A 252 -12.14 -8.55 10.95
CA ARG A 252 -11.24 -9.51 10.29
C ARG A 252 -10.91 -9.02 8.89
N GLU A 253 -9.79 -8.31 8.75
CA GLU A 253 -9.17 -8.08 7.44
C GLU A 253 -8.44 -9.35 6.98
N ASP A 254 -9.13 -10.16 6.16
CA ASP A 254 -8.72 -11.48 5.66
C ASP A 254 -8.61 -12.59 6.73
N ASP A 255 -8.72 -13.85 6.28
CA ASP A 255 -8.66 -15.08 7.09
C ASP A 255 -7.33 -15.27 7.87
N GLU A 256 -6.35 -14.38 7.67
CA GLU A 256 -5.06 -14.33 8.38
C GLU A 256 -4.90 -13.07 9.27
N ALA A 257 -5.99 -12.38 9.61
CA ALA A 257 -5.92 -11.17 10.44
C ALA A 257 -5.31 -11.48 11.82
N PRO A 258 -4.31 -10.72 12.28
CA PRO A 258 -3.86 -10.78 13.67
C PRO A 258 -5.01 -10.37 14.59
N ASP A 259 -5.01 -10.93 15.81
CA ASP A 259 -6.00 -10.58 16.82
C ASP A 259 -5.96 -9.06 17.10
N LEU A 260 -7.06 -8.38 16.78
CA LEU A 260 -7.23 -6.94 16.96
C LEU A 260 -8.05 -6.63 18.22
N SER A 261 -8.27 -7.60 19.13
CA SER A 261 -9.08 -7.44 20.34
C SER A 261 -8.63 -6.27 21.23
N GLU A 262 -7.34 -5.88 21.19
CA GLU A 262 -6.83 -4.69 21.90
C GLU A 262 -7.40 -3.36 21.35
N LEU A 263 -8.04 -3.34 20.19
CA LEU A 263 -8.61 -2.16 19.53
C LEU A 263 -10.10 -1.90 19.84
N ASP A 264 -10.79 -2.77 20.58
CA ASP A 264 -12.26 -2.72 20.72
C ASP A 264 -12.77 -1.42 21.38
N GLU A 265 -11.94 -0.73 22.16
CA GLU A 265 -12.31 0.59 22.72
C GLU A 265 -11.95 1.78 21.81
N HIS A 266 -10.97 1.60 20.90
CA HIS A 266 -10.36 2.67 20.12
C HIS A 266 -10.01 2.20 18.69
N PRO A 267 -10.92 2.38 17.72
CA PRO A 267 -10.63 2.02 16.34
C PRO A 267 -9.40 2.73 15.80
N ALA A 268 -8.61 1.96 15.04
CA ALA A 268 -7.35 2.40 14.49
C ALA A 268 -7.51 2.81 13.02
N TRP A 269 -6.97 3.98 12.68
CA TRP A 269 -6.89 4.50 11.31
C TRP A 269 -5.66 3.98 10.58
N ILE A 270 -4.50 3.91 11.26
CA ILE A 270 -3.28 3.33 10.70
C ILE A 270 -2.82 2.21 11.61
N ARG A 271 -2.53 1.05 11.03
CA ARG A 271 -2.08 -0.14 11.75
C ARG A 271 -0.75 -0.59 11.16
N VAL A 272 0.27 -0.74 11.99
CA VAL A 272 1.63 -1.13 11.59
C VAL A 272 1.95 -2.49 12.15
N PHE A 273 2.28 -3.42 11.27
CA PHE A 273 2.62 -4.79 11.60
C PHE A 273 4.06 -5.10 11.21
N THR A 274 4.80 -5.77 12.08
CA THR A 274 6.02 -6.50 11.68
C THR A 274 5.63 -7.90 11.22
N VAL A 275 6.36 -8.44 10.24
CA VAL A 275 6.12 -9.79 9.71
C VAL A 275 7.34 -10.65 10.01
N SER A 276 7.14 -11.76 10.71
CA SER A 276 8.19 -12.72 11.02
C SER A 276 8.57 -13.52 9.76
N ARG A 277 9.70 -14.25 9.81
CA ARG A 277 10.09 -15.15 8.71
C ARG A 277 9.07 -16.24 8.42
N ALA A 278 8.26 -16.62 9.41
CA ALA A 278 7.18 -17.58 9.26
C ALA A 278 5.88 -16.96 8.69
N GLY A 279 5.88 -15.66 8.37
CA GLY A 279 4.70 -14.94 7.87
C GLY A 279 3.76 -14.43 8.97
N ILE A 280 4.09 -14.67 10.25
CA ILE A 280 3.27 -14.24 11.39
C ILE A 280 3.35 -12.72 11.50
N ARG A 281 2.18 -12.08 11.53
CA ARG A 281 2.03 -10.62 11.65
C ARG A 281 1.87 -10.25 13.12
N THR A 282 2.63 -9.27 13.59
CA THR A 282 2.53 -8.74 14.95
C THR A 282 2.29 -7.25 14.86
N LEU A 283 1.22 -6.77 15.50
CA LEU A 283 0.90 -5.35 15.58
C LEU A 283 1.93 -4.66 16.49
N VAL A 284 2.55 -3.57 16.01
CA VAL A 284 3.65 -2.90 16.74
C VAL A 284 3.43 -1.40 16.94
N ALA A 285 2.58 -0.79 16.11
CA ALA A 285 2.23 0.62 16.27
C ALA A 285 0.86 0.92 15.62
N LEU A 286 0.15 1.87 16.19
CA LEU A 286 -1.18 2.28 15.76
C LEU A 286 -1.30 3.80 15.74
N ALA A 287 -2.15 4.30 14.85
CA ALA A 287 -2.79 5.61 14.98
C ALA A 287 -4.28 5.36 15.26
N TRP A 288 -4.74 5.65 16.48
CA TRP A 288 -6.12 5.40 16.91
C TRP A 288 -6.83 6.69 17.27
N ARG A 289 -8.16 6.64 17.23
CA ARG A 289 -8.97 7.80 17.60
C ARG A 289 -8.93 8.03 19.11
N ARG A 290 -8.67 9.28 19.53
CA ARG A 290 -8.71 9.70 20.94
C ARG A 290 -10.09 9.56 21.56
N SER A 291 -11.13 9.78 20.76
CA SER A 291 -12.53 9.72 21.17
C SER A 291 -13.22 8.48 20.62
N ARG A 292 -14.16 7.92 21.37
CA ARG A 292 -15.03 6.83 20.90
C ARG A 292 -15.92 7.32 19.75
N PHE A 293 -16.26 6.43 18.82
CA PHE A 293 -17.24 6.76 17.78
C PHE A 293 -18.66 6.77 18.36
N THR A 294 -19.39 7.86 18.10
CA THR A 294 -20.85 7.90 18.25
C THR A 294 -21.56 7.22 17.08
N THR A 295 -20.92 7.16 15.91
CA THR A 295 -21.39 6.48 14.69
C THR A 295 -20.18 5.92 13.95
N ALA A 296 -20.27 4.74 13.33
CA ALA A 296 -19.14 4.19 12.57
C ALA A 296 -18.67 5.20 11.50
N PRO A 297 -17.37 5.51 11.40
CA PRO A 297 -16.89 6.33 10.29
C PRO A 297 -17.13 5.57 8.99
N GLN A 298 -17.31 6.28 7.88
CA GLN A 298 -17.12 5.61 6.61
C GLN A 298 -15.64 5.22 6.48
N THR A 299 -15.37 4.08 5.87
CA THR A 299 -14.00 3.56 5.68
C THR A 299 -13.07 4.59 5.02
N ASP A 300 -13.64 5.52 4.24
CA ASP A 300 -12.93 6.53 3.45
C ASP A 300 -12.76 7.90 4.15
N ASP A 301 -13.29 8.08 5.37
CA ASP A 301 -13.20 9.33 6.12
C ASP A 301 -11.82 9.50 6.74
N VAL A 302 -10.99 10.38 6.17
CA VAL A 302 -9.65 10.66 6.69
C VAL A 302 -9.77 11.49 7.98
N PRO A 303 -9.28 11.00 9.14
CA PRO A 303 -9.31 11.77 10.39
C PRO A 303 -8.43 13.01 10.34
N GLN A 304 -8.81 14.03 11.12
CA GLN A 304 -7.90 15.11 11.47
C GLN A 304 -6.81 14.61 12.41
N ASP A 305 -5.60 15.17 12.27
CA ASP A 305 -4.45 14.76 13.07
C ASP A 305 -4.66 14.98 14.59
N SER A 306 -5.44 15.98 14.97
CA SER A 306 -5.83 16.29 16.36
C SER A 306 -6.72 15.22 16.98
N GLU A 307 -7.45 14.45 16.17
CA GLU A 307 -8.33 13.37 16.63
C GLU A 307 -7.56 12.07 16.91
N LEU A 308 -6.30 11.99 16.50
CA LEU A 308 -5.50 10.79 16.60
C LEU A 308 -4.51 10.82 17.76
N ALA A 309 -4.32 9.65 18.36
CA ALA A 309 -3.20 9.31 19.21
C ALA A 309 -2.31 8.31 18.47
N PHE A 310 -1.00 8.36 18.74
CA PHE A 310 0.01 7.59 18.02
C PHE A 310 0.90 6.83 19.00
N GLY A 311 0.92 5.51 18.91
CA GLY A 311 1.54 4.72 19.96
C GLY A 311 1.57 3.22 19.74
N ALA A 312 1.84 2.49 20.81
CA ALA A 312 1.93 1.04 20.83
C ALA A 312 0.54 0.37 21.02
N PRO A 313 0.41 -0.93 20.68
CA PRO A 313 -0.84 -1.68 20.81
C PRO A 313 -1.50 -1.60 22.19
N GLY A 314 -0.71 -1.64 23.27
CA GLY A 314 -1.18 -1.49 24.65
C GLY A 314 -1.62 -0.07 25.06
N GLY A 315 -2.02 0.79 24.12
CA GLY A 315 -2.56 2.14 24.38
C GLY A 315 -1.53 3.21 24.78
N VAL A 316 -0.25 2.87 24.89
CA VAL A 316 0.80 3.81 25.27
C VAL A 316 1.14 4.74 24.10
N VAL A 317 0.86 6.03 24.25
CA VAL A 317 1.25 7.08 23.30
C VAL A 317 2.77 7.23 23.28
N LYS A 318 3.37 7.09 22.09
CA LYS A 318 4.84 7.20 21.88
C LYS A 318 5.23 8.41 21.05
N TRP A 319 4.37 8.85 20.14
CA TRP A 319 4.65 9.97 19.23
C TRP A 319 3.64 11.09 19.45
N ARG A 320 4.12 12.34 19.44
CA ARG A 320 3.28 13.52 19.73
C ARG A 320 2.49 13.95 18.51
N THR A 321 3.05 13.76 17.32
CA THR A 321 2.47 14.20 16.06
C THR A 321 2.39 13.07 15.04
N LYS A 322 1.50 13.22 14.05
CA LYS A 322 1.42 12.31 12.91
C LYS A 322 2.75 12.25 12.15
N SER A 323 3.40 13.39 11.95
CA SER A 323 4.69 13.45 11.24
C SER A 323 5.75 12.59 11.92
N GLU A 324 5.88 12.68 13.25
CA GLU A 324 6.78 11.83 14.03
C GLU A 324 6.44 10.34 13.87
N PHE A 325 5.16 9.99 13.97
CA PHE A 325 4.67 8.62 13.79
C PHE A 325 4.99 8.06 12.40
N LEU A 326 4.69 8.82 11.34
CA LEU A 326 4.94 8.41 9.95
C LEU A 326 6.44 8.26 9.70
N LYS A 327 7.26 9.20 10.20
CA LYS A 327 8.72 9.17 10.05
C LYS A 327 9.32 7.95 10.77
N ALA A 328 8.93 7.71 12.02
CA ALA A 328 9.46 6.60 12.82
C ALA A 328 9.12 5.22 12.23
N ASN A 329 7.98 5.10 11.56
CA ASN A 329 7.53 3.83 10.98
C ASN A 329 7.84 3.71 9.47
N HIS A 330 8.43 4.73 8.85
CA HIS A 330 8.68 4.85 7.41
C HIS A 330 7.41 4.69 6.57
N ILE A 331 6.36 5.44 6.92
CA ILE A 331 5.06 5.41 6.26
C ILE A 331 4.99 6.53 5.23
N ASP A 332 4.63 6.18 4.00
CA ASP A 332 4.49 7.10 2.87
C ASP A 332 3.03 7.10 2.36
N LEU A 333 2.19 7.91 3.01
CA LEU A 333 0.77 8.03 2.66
C LEU A 333 0.52 8.65 1.28
N ALA A 334 1.52 9.27 0.68
CA ALA A 334 1.45 9.87 -0.65
C ALA A 334 2.06 8.97 -1.74
N ALA A 335 2.58 7.79 -1.37
CA ALA A 335 3.27 6.85 -2.26
C ALA A 335 4.34 7.52 -3.15
N ARG A 336 5.06 8.52 -2.61
CA ARG A 336 6.16 9.23 -3.27
C ARG A 336 7.29 8.31 -3.67
N SER A 337 7.54 7.25 -2.91
CA SER A 337 8.59 6.27 -3.24
C SER A 337 8.29 5.49 -4.53
N LEU A 338 7.07 5.57 -5.10
CA LEU A 338 6.76 5.03 -6.43
C LEU A 338 7.34 5.86 -7.58
N SER A 339 7.85 7.06 -7.28
CA SER A 339 8.51 7.90 -8.28
C SER A 339 10.00 7.59 -8.45
N GLY A 340 10.62 6.89 -7.49
CA GLY A 340 12.07 6.69 -7.45
C GLY A 340 12.83 7.61 -6.48
N ARG A 341 12.10 8.43 -5.72
CA ARG A 341 12.63 9.41 -4.77
C ARG A 341 12.55 8.99 -3.32
#